data_AF-A0ABD2JRP5-F1
#
_entry.id   AF-A0ABD2JRP5-F1
#
_cell.length_a   1.000
_cell.length_b   1.000
_cell.length_c   1.000
_cell.angle_alpha   90.00
_cell.angle_beta   90.00
_cell.angle_gamma   90.00
#
_symmetry.space_group_name_H-M   'P 1'
#
loop_
_entity.id
_entity.type
_entity.pdbx_description
1 polymer ?
#
loop_
_entity_poly.entity_id
_entity_poly.type
_entity_poly.pdbx_seq_one_letter_code
_entity_poly.pdbx_strand_id
1 'polypeptide(L)'
;MKNGQCSNLHNFLLPIELPPPSPPKKNPKIGHRFSSQYFPSSSSFRSVSFSWFHLFTNSNGSSQSSPIAEGNKPSEAIEFNRLRLALYLTELFNTGSDLDWAVVGAGVRVTEERMRCCLSGQDFMTTVVSQDEHNTTVQIVASMIDFLPVANSTAILAQLAQPNIRIVSMTVTEGGYFINAATGQFDPTHPAIVEDAKDTANPRTVFGLIVTALGRRRANGTPPFTVLSCDNVVKNGEMAHNACVGTARALGQTELADWISENVAFPNGMVDRITPVTGDIERVACQQNHGIEDAWPVFCESFKQWVLEDNFRAGRPALEKEQRERERKKEERRALKEDGQQQKQQQKDMRQRSRATTGRRRTSGNKWSRRQQRKA
;
A
#
# COMPACT_ATOMS: atom_id res chain seq x y z
N MET A 1 -51.97 2.42 -53.05
CA MET A 1 -53.29 3.02 -53.33
C MET A 1 -54.22 2.72 -52.17
N LYS A 2 -54.99 3.70 -51.68
CA LYS A 2 -56.14 3.59 -50.74
C LYS A 2 -55.87 2.95 -49.36
N ASN A 3 -56.57 3.28 -48.29
CA ASN A 3 -57.12 4.55 -47.74
C ASN A 3 -57.71 4.19 -46.37
N GLY A 4 -57.65 5.06 -45.36
CA GLY A 4 -58.29 4.74 -44.07
C GLY A 4 -57.92 5.65 -42.89
N GLN A 5 -58.24 6.94 -42.99
CA GLN A 5 -58.30 7.81 -41.81
C GLN A 5 -59.64 7.63 -41.09
N CYS A 6 -59.63 7.76 -39.76
CA CYS A 6 -60.77 8.28 -39.00
C CYS A 6 -60.24 9.09 -37.81
N SER A 7 -60.96 10.12 -37.40
CA SER A 7 -60.39 11.29 -36.71
C SER A 7 -61.16 11.73 -35.46
N ASN A 8 -60.40 12.24 -34.49
CA ASN A 8 -60.76 13.22 -33.44
C ASN A 8 -61.92 12.93 -32.48
N LEU A 9 -61.63 13.12 -31.18
CA LEU A 9 -62.38 14.03 -30.31
C LEU A 9 -61.52 14.47 -29.12
N HIS A 10 -61.45 15.78 -28.86
CA HIS A 10 -60.78 16.37 -27.70
C HIS A 10 -61.67 16.29 -26.45
N ASN A 11 -61.04 16.30 -25.27
CA ASN A 11 -61.56 17.10 -24.16
C ASN A 11 -60.47 17.60 -23.20
N PHE A 12 -60.72 18.76 -22.61
CA PHE A 12 -59.78 19.53 -21.78
C PHE A 12 -59.62 18.98 -20.35
N LEU A 13 -58.45 19.21 -19.74
CA LEU A 13 -58.29 19.55 -18.32
C LEU A 13 -56.91 20.23 -18.10
N LEU A 14 -56.85 21.17 -17.15
CA LEU A 14 -55.74 22.10 -16.95
C LEU A 14 -54.58 21.50 -16.12
N PRO A 15 -53.32 21.96 -16.30
CA PRO A 15 -52.21 21.56 -15.45
C PRO A 15 -52.23 22.29 -14.09
N ILE A 16 -51.95 21.57 -13.01
CA ILE A 16 -51.65 22.14 -11.69
C ILE A 16 -50.13 22.28 -11.59
N GLU A 17 -49.63 23.51 -11.55
CA GLU A 17 -48.21 23.76 -11.23
C GLU A 17 -47.97 23.62 -9.73
N LEU A 18 -46.99 22.80 -9.35
CA LEU A 18 -46.42 22.77 -8.01
C LEU A 18 -45.14 23.61 -7.99
N PRO A 19 -44.89 24.42 -6.94
CA PRO A 19 -43.68 25.23 -6.85
C PRO A 19 -42.43 24.34 -6.73
N PRO A 20 -41.28 24.76 -7.30
CA PRO A 20 -40.05 23.97 -7.24
C PRO A 20 -39.55 23.83 -5.79
N PRO A 21 -39.03 22.65 -5.40
CA PRO A 21 -38.55 22.43 -4.03
C PRO A 21 -37.28 23.24 -3.74
N SER A 22 -37.21 23.81 -2.54
CA SER A 22 -36.03 24.50 -2.02
C SER A 22 -34.79 23.59 -2.06
N PRO A 23 -33.60 24.11 -2.43
CA PRO A 23 -32.40 23.27 -2.58
C PRO A 23 -31.96 22.67 -1.22
N PRO A 24 -31.57 21.38 -1.19
CA PRO A 24 -31.14 20.72 0.04
C PRO A 24 -29.79 21.26 0.52
N LYS A 25 -29.63 21.36 1.85
CA LYS A 25 -28.37 21.78 2.49
C LYS A 25 -27.27 20.76 2.17
N LYS A 26 -26.14 21.24 1.66
CA LYS A 26 -24.97 20.41 1.30
C LYS A 26 -24.34 19.78 2.54
N ASN A 27 -24.07 18.48 2.48
CA ASN A 27 -23.04 17.79 3.26
C ASN A 27 -22.20 16.95 2.28
N PRO A 28 -20.87 16.80 2.49
CA PRO A 28 -19.97 16.39 1.43
C PRO A 28 -19.90 14.86 1.24
N LYS A 29 -19.85 14.45 -0.02
CA LYS A 29 -19.29 13.18 -0.50
C LYS A 29 -18.37 13.47 -1.68
N ILE A 30 -17.33 12.66 -1.84
CA ILE A 30 -16.44 12.71 -3.01
C ILE A 30 -17.10 11.89 -4.14
N GLY A 31 -18.09 12.48 -4.82
CA GLY A 31 -18.72 11.92 -6.03
C GLY A 31 -19.86 10.89 -5.80
N HIS A 32 -21.12 11.28 -6.06
CA HIS A 32 -22.30 10.43 -5.81
C HIS A 32 -22.68 9.46 -6.96
N ARG A 33 -22.58 8.15 -6.69
CA ARG A 33 -23.57 7.03 -6.87
C ARG A 33 -24.53 6.94 -8.08
N PHE A 34 -24.58 5.71 -8.65
CA PHE A 34 -25.78 4.97 -9.12
C PHE A 34 -25.58 3.44 -8.89
N SER A 35 -26.55 2.57 -9.26
CA SER A 35 -26.64 1.14 -8.82
C SER A 35 -27.44 0.26 -9.83
N SER A 36 -27.68 -1.07 -9.71
CA SER A 36 -27.63 -2.02 -8.56
C SER A 36 -27.73 -3.54 -8.96
N GLN A 37 -27.49 -4.43 -7.98
CA GLN A 37 -28.10 -5.79 -7.77
C GLN A 37 -27.57 -7.10 -8.46
N TYR A 38 -27.69 -8.20 -7.67
CA TYR A 38 -27.74 -9.67 -7.94
C TYR A 38 -26.47 -10.59 -7.91
N PHE A 39 -26.39 -11.38 -6.81
CA PHE A 39 -25.96 -12.80 -6.53
C PHE A 39 -25.38 -13.74 -7.66
N PRO A 40 -24.78 -14.94 -7.35
CA PRO A 40 -23.81 -15.32 -6.29
C PRO A 40 -22.75 -16.43 -6.65
N SER A 41 -21.86 -16.73 -5.68
CA SER A 41 -21.35 -18.08 -5.29
C SER A 41 -20.07 -18.76 -5.87
N SER A 42 -19.29 -19.31 -4.92
CA SER A 42 -18.51 -20.57 -4.93
C SER A 42 -17.06 -20.67 -5.47
N SER A 43 -16.13 -20.83 -4.50
CA SER A 43 -14.99 -21.78 -4.44
C SER A 43 -14.28 -22.31 -5.71
N SER A 44 -12.96 -22.11 -5.81
CA SER A 44 -11.92 -23.15 -5.58
C SER A 44 -10.48 -22.62 -5.75
N PHE A 45 -9.53 -23.15 -4.97
CA PHE A 45 -8.11 -22.76 -5.00
C PHE A 45 -7.38 -23.20 -6.28
N ARG A 46 -6.55 -22.32 -6.86
CA ARG A 46 -5.29 -22.67 -7.56
C ARG A 46 -4.22 -21.61 -7.33
N SER A 47 -2.97 -22.05 -7.19
CA SER A 47 -1.77 -21.21 -7.01
C SER A 47 -1.48 -20.37 -8.27
N VAL A 48 -1.11 -19.10 -8.10
CA VAL A 48 -0.63 -18.21 -9.16
C VAL A 48 0.35 -17.17 -8.58
N SER A 49 1.54 -17.05 -9.18
CA SER A 49 2.53 -16.00 -8.86
C SER A 49 2.38 -14.77 -9.77
N PHE A 50 2.61 -13.56 -9.24
CA PHE A 50 2.26 -12.26 -9.83
C PHE A 50 3.37 -11.21 -9.64
N SER A 51 3.65 -10.36 -10.64
CA SER A 51 4.91 -9.59 -10.78
C SER A 51 4.67 -8.07 -10.91
N TRP A 52 5.10 -7.24 -9.95
CA TRP A 52 4.73 -5.82 -9.82
C TRP A 52 5.92 -4.85 -9.65
N PHE A 53 5.77 -3.56 -10.02
CA PHE A 53 6.81 -2.53 -9.95
C PHE A 53 6.37 -1.19 -9.34
N HIS A 54 7.28 -0.57 -8.58
CA HIS A 54 7.31 0.87 -8.29
C HIS A 54 8.49 1.53 -9.03
N LEU A 55 8.19 2.62 -9.73
CA LEU A 55 9.11 3.47 -10.47
C LEU A 55 9.18 4.84 -9.79
N PHE A 56 10.36 5.41 -9.50
CA PHE A 56 10.44 6.66 -8.72
C PHE A 56 10.69 7.90 -9.60
N THR A 57 9.69 8.78 -9.78
CA THR A 57 9.73 9.90 -10.75
C THR A 57 9.41 11.28 -10.16
N ASN A 58 9.45 12.30 -11.01
CA ASN A 58 8.99 13.68 -10.76
C ASN A 58 7.96 14.06 -11.85
N SER A 59 7.02 14.98 -11.56
CA SER A 59 5.66 15.00 -12.13
C SER A 59 5.42 15.75 -13.46
N ASN A 60 4.44 15.27 -14.25
CA ASN A 60 3.23 16.00 -14.77
C ASN A 60 2.73 15.46 -16.13
N GLY A 61 1.43 15.13 -16.25
CA GLY A 61 0.76 14.91 -17.55
C GLY A 61 -0.56 14.11 -17.46
N SER A 62 -1.64 14.58 -18.10
CA SER A 62 -3.01 14.04 -17.94
C SER A 62 -3.60 13.43 -19.23
N SER A 63 -4.47 12.40 -19.14
CA SER A 63 -5.79 12.34 -19.83
C SER A 63 -6.54 10.96 -19.80
N GLN A 64 -7.77 10.98 -19.27
CA GLN A 64 -9.05 10.29 -19.62
C GLN A 64 -9.17 8.81 -20.13
N SER A 65 -9.60 7.93 -19.21
CA SER A 65 -10.77 7.00 -19.21
C SER A 65 -11.34 6.26 -20.46
N SER A 66 -11.56 4.93 -20.31
CA SER A 66 -12.84 4.21 -20.59
C SER A 66 -12.84 2.76 -19.99
N PRO A 67 -13.99 2.09 -19.73
CA PRO A 67 -14.08 1.01 -18.74
C PRO A 67 -14.22 -0.43 -19.29
N ILE A 68 -13.78 -1.43 -18.50
CA ILE A 68 -14.14 -2.87 -18.65
C ILE A 68 -14.43 -3.46 -17.24
N ALA A 69 -15.33 -4.45 -17.20
CA ALA A 69 -15.96 -4.99 -15.99
C ALA A 69 -15.17 -6.11 -15.26
N GLU A 70 -15.79 -6.57 -14.17
CA GLU A 70 -15.32 -7.44 -13.07
C GLU A 70 -14.59 -8.75 -13.44
N GLY A 71 -13.83 -9.30 -12.47
CA GLY A 71 -13.55 -10.74 -12.50
C GLY A 71 -12.32 -11.30 -11.78
N ASN A 72 -11.48 -10.52 -11.10
CA ASN A 72 -10.35 -11.08 -10.32
C ASN A 72 -10.14 -10.37 -8.98
N LYS A 73 -9.91 -11.18 -7.93
CA LYS A 73 -9.44 -10.67 -6.64
C LYS A 73 -7.92 -10.44 -6.72
N PRO A 74 -7.39 -9.34 -6.13
CA PRO A 74 -5.96 -9.23 -5.86
C PRO A 74 -5.49 -10.39 -4.96
N SER A 75 -4.22 -10.74 -5.02
CA SER A 75 -3.58 -11.57 -4.00
C SER A 75 -2.97 -10.69 -2.91
N GLU A 76 -2.83 -11.24 -1.70
CA GLU A 76 -2.33 -10.53 -0.49
C GLU A 76 -1.02 -9.79 -0.77
N ALA A 77 -0.12 -10.42 -1.54
CA ALA A 77 1.18 -9.87 -1.91
C ALA A 77 1.14 -8.54 -2.70
N ILE A 78 0.09 -8.28 -3.50
CA ILE A 78 -0.03 -7.04 -4.27
C ILE A 78 -0.26 -5.85 -3.32
N GLU A 79 -0.91 -6.07 -2.19
CA GLU A 79 -1.24 -5.01 -1.24
C GLU A 79 -0.19 -4.89 -0.13
N PHE A 80 0.43 -6.01 0.25
CA PHE A 80 1.49 -6.14 1.25
C PHE A 80 2.63 -5.12 1.14
N ASN A 81 3.01 -4.65 -0.07
CA ASN A 81 4.05 -3.62 -0.23
C ASN A 81 3.63 -2.34 -0.95
N ARG A 82 2.50 -2.31 -1.69
CA ARG A 82 2.01 -1.08 -2.34
C ARG A 82 1.95 0.10 -1.38
N LEU A 83 1.70 -0.17 -0.09
CA LEU A 83 1.62 0.84 0.94
C LEU A 83 2.84 0.93 1.83
N ARG A 84 3.80 0.00 1.83
CA ARG A 84 4.92 0.10 2.79
C ARG A 84 5.86 1.24 2.43
N LEU A 85 6.55 1.14 1.30
CA LEU A 85 7.41 2.22 0.83
C LEU A 85 6.61 3.51 0.63
N ALA A 86 5.37 3.42 0.14
CA ALA A 86 4.47 4.57 0.02
C ALA A 86 4.10 5.23 1.37
N LEU A 87 3.92 4.48 2.46
CA LEU A 87 3.70 5.01 3.82
C LEU A 87 4.96 5.61 4.40
N TYR A 88 6.09 4.90 4.37
CA TYR A 88 7.37 5.43 4.84
C TYR A 88 7.71 6.75 4.13
N LEU A 89 7.44 6.85 2.83
CA LEU A 89 7.54 8.09 2.07
C LEU A 89 6.53 9.15 2.50
N THR A 90 5.25 8.80 2.65
CA THR A 90 4.23 9.76 3.15
C THR A 90 4.59 10.31 4.53
N GLU A 91 5.17 9.48 5.41
CA GLU A 91 5.65 9.89 6.72
C GLU A 91 6.87 10.81 6.63
N LEU A 92 7.83 10.55 5.73
CA LEU A 92 8.92 11.47 5.44
C LEU A 92 8.42 12.81 4.89
N PHE A 93 7.46 12.81 3.96
CA PHE A 93 6.90 14.03 3.37
C PHE A 93 6.16 14.88 4.41
N ASN A 94 5.48 14.22 5.35
CA ASN A 94 4.85 14.89 6.49
C ASN A 94 5.87 15.56 7.45
N THR A 95 7.17 15.26 7.35
CA THR A 95 8.24 16.02 8.02
C THR A 95 8.81 17.17 7.18
N GLY A 96 8.32 17.36 5.95
CA GLY A 96 8.88 18.30 4.97
C GLY A 96 10.20 17.83 4.33
N SER A 97 10.56 16.55 4.49
CA SER A 97 11.79 15.97 3.95
C SER A 97 11.52 15.11 2.71
N ASP A 98 12.55 14.92 1.88
CA ASP A 98 12.63 13.89 0.84
C ASP A 98 11.49 13.96 -0.22
N LEU A 99 10.93 15.16 -0.44
CA LEU A 99 9.84 15.45 -1.39
C LEU A 99 10.22 15.26 -2.88
N ASP A 100 11.49 14.99 -3.18
CA ASP A 100 12.01 14.66 -4.51
C ASP A 100 11.84 13.16 -4.87
N TRP A 101 11.28 12.37 -3.97
CA TRP A 101 10.91 10.98 -4.19
C TRP A 101 9.39 10.88 -4.32
N ALA A 102 8.89 10.29 -5.40
CA ALA A 102 7.47 9.96 -5.55
C ALA A 102 7.31 8.64 -6.33
N VAL A 103 6.22 7.93 -6.09
CA VAL A 103 5.93 6.61 -6.69
C VAL A 103 5.13 6.78 -7.97
N VAL A 104 5.56 6.08 -9.02
CA VAL A 104 4.77 5.72 -10.19
C VAL A 104 4.54 4.21 -10.16
N GLY A 105 3.28 3.79 -10.13
CA GLY A 105 2.93 2.37 -10.21
C GLY A 105 3.17 1.80 -11.61
N ALA A 106 3.57 0.54 -11.70
CA ALA A 106 3.57 -0.19 -12.96
C ALA A 106 3.18 -1.66 -12.73
N GLY A 107 2.26 -2.13 -13.56
CA GLY A 107 1.76 -3.50 -13.55
C GLY A 107 2.03 -4.18 -14.88
N VAL A 108 2.48 -5.44 -14.87
CA VAL A 108 2.77 -6.22 -16.08
C VAL A 108 1.60 -7.15 -16.46
N ARG A 109 0.48 -7.11 -15.74
CA ARG A 109 -0.61 -8.08 -15.87
C ARG A 109 -1.98 -7.42 -15.86
N VAL A 110 -2.77 -7.71 -16.91
CA VAL A 110 -4.11 -7.13 -17.15
C VAL A 110 -5.07 -7.13 -15.95
N THR A 111 -4.89 -8.03 -14.98
CA THR A 111 -5.62 -8.06 -13.70
C THR A 111 -5.44 -6.78 -12.85
N GLU A 112 -4.38 -6.01 -13.09
CA GLU A 112 -4.04 -4.79 -12.36
C GLU A 112 -4.78 -3.54 -12.91
N GLU A 113 -5.44 -3.62 -14.07
CA GLU A 113 -6.10 -2.45 -14.68
C GLU A 113 -7.28 -1.95 -13.83
N ARG A 114 -8.02 -2.83 -13.13
CA ARG A 114 -9.07 -2.41 -12.17
C ARG A 114 -8.50 -1.50 -11.09
N MET A 115 -7.32 -1.85 -10.56
CA MET A 115 -6.64 -1.10 -9.51
C MET A 115 -6.11 0.24 -10.03
N ARG A 116 -5.53 0.28 -11.23
CA ARG A 116 -5.14 1.52 -11.92
C ARG A 116 -6.35 2.44 -12.14
N CYS A 117 -7.48 1.90 -12.61
CA CYS A 117 -8.73 2.65 -12.77
C CYS A 117 -9.26 3.20 -11.44
N CYS A 118 -9.24 2.41 -10.36
CA CYS A 118 -9.65 2.88 -9.03
C CYS A 118 -8.74 4.02 -8.54
N LEU A 119 -7.41 3.83 -8.56
CA LEU A 119 -6.46 4.84 -8.08
C LEU A 119 -6.49 6.14 -8.90
N SER A 120 -6.52 6.05 -10.23
CA SER A 120 -6.60 7.24 -11.10
C SER A 120 -7.92 8.01 -10.95
N GLY A 121 -9.00 7.35 -10.49
CA GLY A 121 -10.25 8.00 -10.11
C GLY A 121 -10.21 8.77 -8.77
N GLN A 122 -9.12 8.70 -8.02
CA GLN A 122 -8.92 9.34 -6.71
C GLN A 122 -7.52 9.95 -6.56
N ASP A 123 -7.01 10.56 -7.64
CA ASP A 123 -5.72 11.27 -7.69
C ASP A 123 -4.51 10.43 -7.18
N PHE A 124 -4.56 9.12 -7.43
CA PHE A 124 -3.61 8.10 -6.96
C PHE A 124 -3.44 7.98 -5.43
N MET A 125 -4.29 8.64 -4.66
CA MET A 125 -4.31 8.53 -3.20
C MET A 125 -4.93 7.19 -2.76
N THR A 126 -4.66 6.74 -1.54
CA THR A 126 -5.33 5.57 -0.92
C THR A 126 -5.41 5.72 0.59
N THR A 127 -6.53 5.30 1.18
CA THR A 127 -6.75 5.31 2.63
C THR A 127 -6.17 4.04 3.25
N VAL A 128 -5.25 4.23 4.17
CA VAL A 128 -4.65 3.16 4.96
C VAL A 128 -5.33 3.09 6.30
N VAL A 129 -5.92 1.95 6.61
CA VAL A 129 -6.47 1.65 7.93
C VAL A 129 -5.53 0.66 8.60
N SER A 130 -4.77 1.14 9.59
CA SER A 130 -3.86 0.30 10.38
C SER A 130 -4.52 -0.03 11.71
N GLN A 131 -4.62 -1.32 12.07
CA GLN A 131 -5.38 -1.78 13.23
C GLN A 131 -4.60 -2.77 14.12
N ASP A 132 -4.86 -2.70 15.42
CA ASP A 132 -4.51 -3.72 16.41
C ASP A 132 -5.67 -3.89 17.40
N GLU A 133 -5.52 -4.73 18.42
CA GLU A 133 -6.58 -5.01 19.41
C GLU A 133 -7.13 -3.77 20.14
N HIS A 134 -6.40 -2.65 20.17
CA HIS A 134 -6.70 -1.50 21.02
C HIS A 134 -6.67 -0.16 20.27
N ASN A 135 -6.15 -0.12 19.04
CA ASN A 135 -5.90 1.10 18.31
C ASN A 135 -6.24 0.93 16.82
N THR A 136 -6.75 1.99 16.21
CA THR A 136 -6.97 2.08 14.76
C THR A 136 -6.53 3.46 14.31
N THR A 137 -5.67 3.52 13.31
CA THR A 137 -5.21 4.77 12.70
C THR A 137 -5.58 4.78 11.22
N VAL A 138 -6.20 5.87 10.78
CA VAL A 138 -6.60 6.10 9.40
C VAL A 138 -5.70 7.20 8.83
N GLN A 139 -5.05 6.92 7.70
CA GLN A 139 -4.13 7.85 7.04
C GLN A 139 -4.35 7.83 5.52
N ILE A 140 -4.44 9.00 4.90
CA ILE A 140 -4.37 9.09 3.44
C ILE A 140 -2.90 9.05 3.02
N VAL A 141 -2.57 8.11 2.13
CA VAL A 141 -1.28 8.02 1.44
C VAL A 141 -1.41 8.70 0.09
N ALA A 142 -0.50 9.64 -0.17
CA ALA A 142 -0.48 10.47 -1.38
C ALA A 142 0.94 10.53 -2.00
N SER A 143 1.76 9.50 -1.76
CA SER A 143 3.11 9.39 -2.30
C SER A 143 3.19 8.75 -3.69
N MET A 144 2.06 8.25 -4.21
CA MET A 144 1.92 7.86 -5.61
C MET A 144 1.38 9.04 -6.42
N ILE A 145 2.02 9.32 -7.56
CA ILE A 145 1.71 10.45 -8.45
C ILE A 145 1.22 10.02 -9.83
N ASP A 146 1.46 8.76 -10.22
CA ASP A 146 0.94 8.16 -11.46
C ASP A 146 0.91 6.62 -11.34
N PHE A 147 0.25 5.95 -12.29
CA PHE A 147 0.30 4.51 -12.50
C PHE A 147 0.25 4.26 -14.01
N LEU A 148 1.34 3.78 -14.60
CA LEU A 148 1.47 3.52 -16.04
C LEU A 148 0.41 2.55 -16.59
N PRO A 149 0.05 2.63 -17.88
CA PRO A 149 -0.83 1.64 -18.53
C PRO A 149 -0.33 0.20 -18.31
N VAL A 150 -1.22 -0.68 -17.85
CA VAL A 150 -0.86 -2.04 -17.44
C VAL A 150 -0.48 -2.90 -18.65
N ALA A 151 0.52 -3.77 -18.46
CA ALA A 151 1.08 -4.65 -19.48
C ALA A 151 1.62 -3.92 -20.74
N ASN A 152 1.85 -2.60 -20.65
CA ASN A 152 2.40 -1.79 -21.73
C ASN A 152 3.93 -1.69 -21.60
N SER A 153 4.65 -2.64 -22.20
CA SER A 153 6.12 -2.69 -22.16
C SER A 153 6.76 -1.40 -22.69
N THR A 154 6.21 -0.77 -23.74
CA THR A 154 6.72 0.49 -24.28
C THR A 154 6.69 1.62 -23.26
N ALA A 155 5.55 1.82 -22.57
CA ALA A 155 5.40 2.84 -21.53
C ALA A 155 6.31 2.56 -20.31
N ILE A 156 6.35 1.31 -19.85
CA ILE A 156 7.17 0.89 -18.71
C ILE A 156 8.67 1.07 -19.01
N LEU A 157 9.14 0.66 -20.18
CA LEU A 157 10.54 0.82 -20.60
C LEU A 157 10.92 2.29 -20.84
N ALA A 158 10.01 3.10 -21.37
CA ALA A 158 10.22 4.54 -21.51
C ALA A 158 10.38 5.21 -20.13
N GLN A 159 9.56 4.80 -19.15
CA GLN A 159 9.65 5.33 -17.80
C GLN A 159 10.92 4.86 -17.08
N LEU A 160 11.23 3.56 -17.09
CA LEU A 160 12.45 2.97 -16.50
C LEU A 160 13.75 3.60 -17.03
N ALA A 161 13.75 4.06 -18.28
CA ALA A 161 14.92 4.66 -18.91
C ALA A 161 15.22 6.11 -18.43
N GLN A 162 14.27 6.80 -17.78
CA GLN A 162 14.47 8.20 -17.38
C GLN A 162 15.49 8.34 -16.23
N PRO A 163 16.40 9.33 -16.27
CA PRO A 163 17.48 9.47 -15.29
C PRO A 163 17.01 9.76 -13.86
N ASN A 164 15.79 10.29 -13.69
CA ASN A 164 15.14 10.49 -12.38
C ASN A 164 14.71 9.16 -11.71
N ILE A 165 14.50 8.08 -12.46
CA ILE A 165 14.40 6.72 -11.89
C ILE A 165 15.75 6.36 -11.29
N ARG A 166 15.80 6.40 -9.96
CA ARG A 166 16.97 6.05 -9.14
C ARG A 166 16.83 4.70 -8.45
N ILE A 167 15.58 4.28 -8.19
CA ILE A 167 15.20 2.99 -7.61
C ILE A 167 14.08 2.39 -8.47
N VAL A 168 14.11 1.07 -8.64
CA VAL A 168 12.99 0.26 -9.13
C VAL A 168 12.72 -0.78 -8.07
N SER A 169 11.64 -0.61 -7.29
CA SER A 169 11.27 -1.61 -6.27
C SER A 169 10.20 -2.55 -6.81
N MET A 170 10.18 -3.79 -6.32
CA MET A 170 9.28 -4.81 -6.83
C MET A 170 8.60 -5.63 -5.74
N THR A 171 7.42 -6.13 -6.07
CA THR A 171 6.77 -7.24 -5.37
C THR A 171 6.29 -8.22 -6.40
N VAL A 172 6.95 -9.38 -6.45
CA VAL A 172 6.73 -10.37 -7.50
C VAL A 172 6.31 -11.73 -6.98
N THR A 173 6.10 -11.90 -5.66
CA THR A 173 5.90 -13.20 -5.00
C THR A 173 7.08 -14.16 -5.23
N GLU A 174 7.13 -15.24 -4.46
CA GLU A 174 8.17 -16.28 -4.54
C GLU A 174 8.39 -16.77 -5.99
N GLY A 175 7.31 -17.08 -6.70
CA GLY A 175 7.37 -17.58 -8.08
C GLY A 175 7.54 -16.50 -9.15
N GLY A 176 7.62 -15.22 -8.81
CA GLY A 176 7.94 -14.16 -9.77
C GLY A 176 9.41 -14.12 -10.15
N TYR A 177 10.30 -14.64 -9.31
CA TYR A 177 11.75 -14.73 -9.53
C TYR A 177 12.16 -15.83 -10.53
N PHE A 178 11.20 -16.57 -11.08
CA PHE A 178 11.43 -17.69 -12.01
C PHE A 178 12.44 -18.72 -11.49
N ILE A 179 12.38 -19.01 -10.18
CA ILE A 179 13.26 -20.00 -9.54
C ILE A 179 12.73 -21.42 -9.78
N ASN A 180 13.59 -22.31 -10.27
CA ASN A 180 13.31 -23.73 -10.39
C ASN A 180 13.27 -24.36 -8.99
N ALA A 181 12.11 -24.90 -8.60
CA ALA A 181 11.89 -25.42 -7.25
C ALA A 181 12.78 -26.63 -6.86
N ALA A 182 13.34 -27.35 -7.83
CA ALA A 182 14.22 -28.50 -7.57
C ALA A 182 15.69 -28.10 -7.37
N THR A 183 16.15 -26.99 -7.96
CA THR A 183 17.56 -26.55 -7.88
C THR A 183 17.75 -25.31 -7.00
N GLY A 184 16.69 -24.55 -6.74
CA GLY A 184 16.77 -23.25 -6.07
C GLY A 184 17.46 -22.16 -6.91
N GLN A 185 17.67 -22.40 -8.21
CA GLN A 185 18.31 -21.46 -9.15
C GLN A 185 17.32 -20.88 -10.15
N PHE A 186 17.68 -19.76 -10.79
CA PHE A 186 16.91 -19.19 -11.90
C PHE A 186 16.71 -20.21 -13.03
N ASP A 187 15.50 -20.27 -13.57
CA ASP A 187 15.09 -21.17 -14.65
C ASP A 187 15.04 -20.44 -16.01
N PRO A 188 16.11 -20.54 -16.83
CA PRO A 188 16.11 -19.93 -18.17
C PRO A 188 15.15 -20.62 -19.14
N THR A 189 14.61 -21.80 -18.79
CA THR A 189 13.66 -22.55 -19.61
C THR A 189 12.21 -22.24 -19.28
N HIS A 190 11.96 -21.41 -18.25
CA HIS A 190 10.60 -21.01 -17.88
C HIS A 190 9.88 -20.35 -19.06
N PRO A 191 8.64 -20.77 -19.42
CA PRO A 191 7.99 -20.34 -20.67
C PRO A 191 7.89 -18.83 -20.87
N ALA A 192 7.73 -18.05 -19.79
CA ALA A 192 7.68 -16.59 -19.86
C ALA A 192 9.04 -15.94 -20.19
N ILE A 193 10.16 -16.54 -19.74
CA ILE A 193 11.51 -16.08 -20.08
C ILE A 193 11.84 -16.46 -21.53
N VAL A 194 11.45 -17.66 -21.96
CA VAL A 194 11.57 -18.11 -23.36
C VAL A 194 10.73 -17.23 -24.31
N GLU A 195 9.58 -16.71 -23.86
CA GLU A 195 8.79 -15.75 -24.63
C GLU A 195 9.48 -14.38 -24.73
N ASP A 196 9.99 -13.84 -23.62
CA ASP A 196 10.76 -12.58 -23.63
C ASP A 196 12.02 -12.66 -24.51
N ALA A 197 12.65 -13.84 -24.61
CA ALA A 197 13.80 -14.07 -25.49
C ALA A 197 13.46 -13.98 -27.00
N LYS A 198 12.18 -14.04 -27.39
CA LYS A 198 11.75 -13.88 -28.79
C LYS A 198 11.67 -12.41 -29.23
N ASP A 199 11.37 -11.50 -28.30
CA ASP A 199 11.39 -10.04 -28.52
C ASP A 199 12.04 -9.34 -27.31
N THR A 200 13.37 -9.27 -27.35
CA THR A 200 14.18 -8.62 -26.32
C THR A 200 13.99 -7.10 -26.28
N ALA A 201 13.36 -6.49 -27.29
CA ALA A 201 13.05 -5.07 -27.32
C ALA A 201 11.76 -4.74 -26.56
N ASN A 202 10.79 -5.67 -26.50
CA ASN A 202 9.50 -5.51 -25.83
C ASN A 202 9.14 -6.69 -24.88
N PRO A 203 10.01 -7.04 -23.90
CA PRO A 203 9.73 -8.10 -22.93
C PRO A 203 8.47 -7.82 -22.11
N ARG A 204 7.86 -8.90 -21.61
CA ARG A 204 6.62 -8.89 -20.81
C ARG A 204 6.85 -9.23 -19.35
N THR A 205 7.92 -9.95 -19.00
CA THR A 205 8.22 -10.23 -17.59
C THR A 205 8.85 -9.03 -16.89
N VAL A 206 8.70 -8.97 -15.56
CA VAL A 206 9.40 -7.99 -14.71
C VAL A 206 10.91 -7.99 -14.99
N PHE A 207 11.56 -9.15 -14.92
CA PHE A 207 13.00 -9.21 -15.09
C PHE A 207 13.45 -8.86 -16.52
N GLY A 208 12.69 -9.23 -17.55
CA GLY A 208 12.94 -8.77 -18.91
C GLY A 208 12.84 -7.24 -19.05
N LEU A 209 11.79 -6.63 -18.48
CA LEU A 209 11.61 -5.17 -18.47
C LEU A 209 12.75 -4.43 -17.75
N ILE A 210 13.20 -4.92 -16.59
CA ILE A 210 14.38 -4.38 -15.89
C ILE A 210 15.63 -4.48 -16.77
N VAL A 211 15.93 -5.67 -17.31
CA VAL A 211 17.15 -5.92 -18.09
C VAL A 211 17.19 -5.04 -19.32
N THR A 212 16.11 -5.01 -20.11
CA THR A 212 16.03 -4.19 -21.32
C THR A 212 16.11 -2.69 -21.00
N ALA A 213 15.55 -2.23 -19.87
CA ALA A 213 15.72 -0.84 -19.45
C ALA A 213 17.16 -0.52 -19.00
N LEU A 214 17.81 -1.41 -18.24
CA LEU A 214 19.22 -1.25 -17.85
C LEU A 214 20.14 -1.22 -19.08
N GLY A 215 19.86 -2.05 -20.10
CA GLY A 215 20.53 -2.00 -21.40
C GLY A 215 20.35 -0.64 -22.10
N ARG A 216 19.12 -0.12 -22.17
CA ARG A 216 18.83 1.22 -22.71
C ARG A 216 19.57 2.32 -21.94
N ARG A 217 19.62 2.25 -20.61
CA ARG A 217 20.34 3.22 -19.76
C ARG A 217 21.84 3.18 -20.03
N ARG A 218 22.46 1.99 -20.04
CA ARG A 218 23.88 1.78 -20.38
C ARG A 218 24.21 2.37 -21.75
N ALA A 219 23.43 2.05 -22.77
CA ALA A 219 23.63 2.57 -24.13
C ALA A 219 23.55 4.10 -24.22
N ASN A 220 22.69 4.72 -23.41
CA ASN A 220 22.50 6.17 -23.34
C ASN A 220 23.40 6.87 -22.30
N GLY A 221 24.40 6.19 -21.72
CA GLY A 221 25.26 6.77 -20.68
C GLY A 221 24.55 7.16 -19.38
N THR A 222 23.32 6.67 -19.17
CA THR A 222 22.51 6.95 -17.99
C THR A 222 22.89 5.98 -16.85
N PRO A 223 23.19 6.44 -15.62
CA PRO A 223 23.54 5.57 -14.51
C PRO A 223 22.47 4.50 -14.21
N PRO A 224 22.83 3.30 -13.75
CA PRO A 224 21.86 2.29 -13.33
C PRO A 224 21.00 2.77 -12.14
N PHE A 225 19.76 2.31 -12.09
CA PHE A 225 18.94 2.37 -10.87
C PHE A 225 19.28 1.20 -9.94
N THR A 226 19.00 1.34 -8.64
CA THR A 226 18.98 0.20 -7.71
C THR A 226 17.73 -0.64 -7.95
N VAL A 227 17.87 -1.97 -7.93
CA VAL A 227 16.76 -2.92 -7.99
C VAL A 227 16.45 -3.41 -6.58
N LEU A 228 15.29 -3.03 -6.05
CA LEU A 228 14.92 -3.23 -4.64
C LEU A 228 13.77 -4.24 -4.52
N SER A 229 14.08 -5.50 -4.19
CA SER A 229 13.03 -6.43 -3.80
C SER A 229 12.38 -5.97 -2.49
N CYS A 230 11.06 -6.09 -2.41
CA CYS A 230 10.31 -5.99 -1.16
C CYS A 230 9.55 -7.28 -0.80
N ASP A 231 9.69 -8.36 -1.59
CA ASP A 231 9.07 -9.66 -1.29
C ASP A 231 9.66 -10.30 -0.03
N ASN A 232 8.82 -11.06 0.68
CA ASN A 232 9.18 -11.77 1.91
C ASN A 232 9.90 -13.10 1.63
N VAL A 233 11.00 -13.03 0.88
CA VAL A 233 11.84 -14.19 0.55
C VAL A 233 13.23 -14.04 1.16
N VAL A 234 13.84 -15.16 1.54
CA VAL A 234 15.19 -15.17 2.10
C VAL A 234 16.17 -14.68 1.03
N LYS A 235 17.05 -13.73 1.40
CA LYS A 235 18.04 -13.11 0.50
C LYS A 235 17.40 -12.53 -0.78
N ASN A 236 16.34 -11.76 -0.61
CA ASN A 236 15.53 -11.22 -1.70
C ASN A 236 16.30 -10.30 -2.68
N GLY A 237 17.35 -9.61 -2.23
CA GLY A 237 18.27 -8.88 -3.10
C GLY A 237 19.10 -9.83 -3.97
N GLU A 238 19.71 -10.86 -3.37
CA GLU A 238 20.44 -11.91 -4.10
C GLU A 238 19.55 -12.66 -5.11
N MET A 239 18.28 -12.90 -4.75
CA MET A 239 17.30 -13.52 -5.65
C MET A 239 16.94 -12.60 -6.83
N ALA A 240 16.75 -11.29 -6.59
CA ALA A 240 16.53 -10.30 -7.63
C ALA A 240 17.76 -10.14 -8.56
N HIS A 241 18.97 -10.16 -8.00
CA HIS A 241 20.23 -10.17 -8.75
C HIS A 241 20.30 -11.38 -9.69
N ASN A 242 20.11 -12.59 -9.14
CA ASN A 242 20.20 -13.83 -9.89
C ASN A 242 19.13 -13.92 -10.99
N ALA A 243 17.92 -13.42 -10.73
CA ALA A 243 16.87 -13.34 -11.74
C ALA A 243 17.19 -12.31 -12.84
N CYS A 244 17.76 -11.14 -12.52
CA CYS A 244 18.19 -10.15 -13.53
C CYS A 244 19.34 -10.68 -14.40
N VAL A 245 20.41 -11.19 -13.79
CA VAL A 245 21.59 -11.71 -14.49
C VAL A 245 21.24 -12.96 -15.30
N GLY A 246 20.43 -13.87 -14.73
CA GLY A 246 19.90 -15.05 -15.41
C GLY A 246 19.03 -14.69 -16.61
N THR A 247 18.13 -13.71 -16.46
CA THR A 247 17.30 -13.22 -17.57
C THR A 247 18.16 -12.61 -18.66
N ALA A 248 19.11 -11.72 -18.35
CA ALA A 248 20.00 -11.12 -19.34
C ALA A 248 20.79 -12.17 -20.14
N ARG A 249 21.26 -13.24 -19.51
CA ARG A 249 21.88 -14.38 -20.21
C ARG A 249 20.89 -15.17 -21.07
N ALA A 250 19.66 -15.40 -20.60
CA ALA A 250 18.61 -16.07 -21.37
C ALA A 250 18.13 -15.24 -22.59
N LEU A 251 18.19 -13.90 -22.53
CA LEU A 251 17.95 -13.00 -23.66
C LEU A 251 19.16 -12.92 -24.64
N GLY A 252 20.24 -13.68 -24.40
CA GLY A 252 21.46 -13.67 -25.22
C GLY A 252 22.39 -12.46 -24.99
N GLN A 253 22.18 -11.70 -23.91
CA GLN A 253 22.85 -10.43 -23.63
C GLN A 253 23.95 -10.59 -22.57
N THR A 254 24.92 -11.49 -22.80
CA THR A 254 25.97 -11.84 -21.81
C THR A 254 26.74 -10.64 -21.29
N GLU A 255 27.23 -9.75 -22.16
CA GLU A 255 27.95 -8.53 -21.74
C GLU A 255 27.08 -7.57 -20.92
N LEU A 256 25.76 -7.60 -21.08
CA LEU A 256 24.85 -6.83 -20.23
C LEU A 256 24.64 -7.53 -18.89
N ALA A 257 24.53 -8.85 -18.86
CA ALA A 257 24.40 -9.62 -17.63
C ALA A 257 25.58 -9.39 -16.67
N ASP A 258 26.80 -9.40 -17.21
CA ASP A 258 28.02 -9.19 -16.43
C ASP A 258 28.10 -7.72 -15.94
N TRP A 259 27.79 -6.76 -16.83
CA TRP A 259 27.68 -5.34 -16.42
C TRP A 259 26.62 -5.11 -15.35
N ILE A 260 25.46 -5.77 -15.42
CA ILE A 260 24.41 -5.70 -14.39
C ILE A 260 24.94 -6.23 -13.07
N SER A 261 25.64 -7.37 -13.06
CA SER A 261 26.21 -7.98 -11.86
C SER A 261 27.21 -7.06 -11.15
N GLU A 262 28.01 -6.30 -11.90
CA GLU A 262 29.01 -5.38 -11.36
C GLU A 262 28.43 -4.01 -10.93
N ASN A 263 27.54 -3.45 -11.74
CA ASN A 263 27.18 -2.02 -11.65
C ASN A 263 25.85 -1.78 -10.93
N VAL A 264 24.91 -2.72 -10.96
CA VAL A 264 23.57 -2.56 -10.36
C VAL A 264 23.60 -3.02 -8.90
N ALA A 265 22.96 -2.28 -8.00
CA ALA A 265 22.80 -2.70 -6.61
C ALA A 265 21.48 -3.46 -6.41
N PHE A 266 21.56 -4.50 -5.58
CA PHE A 266 20.45 -5.38 -5.20
C PHE A 266 20.45 -5.57 -3.67
N PRO A 267 20.14 -4.54 -2.87
CA PRO A 267 20.13 -4.63 -1.42
C PRO A 267 19.11 -5.68 -0.94
N ASN A 268 19.52 -6.55 -0.03
CA ASN A 268 18.57 -7.39 0.70
C ASN A 268 17.80 -6.55 1.73
N GLY A 269 16.57 -6.96 2.02
CA GLY A 269 15.79 -6.39 3.11
C GLY A 269 14.83 -7.40 3.74
N MET A 270 14.54 -7.23 5.02
CA MET A 270 13.46 -7.93 5.71
C MET A 270 12.29 -6.97 5.87
N VAL A 271 11.11 -7.39 5.42
CA VAL A 271 9.91 -6.55 5.40
C VAL A 271 8.76 -7.30 6.08
N ASP A 272 8.19 -6.72 7.12
CA ASP A 272 7.15 -7.36 7.94
C ASP A 272 5.99 -6.40 8.27
N ARG A 273 4.76 -6.89 8.05
CA ARG A 273 3.44 -6.29 8.33
C ARG A 273 2.34 -7.07 7.59
N ILE A 274 1.46 -7.74 8.31
CA ILE A 274 0.24 -8.36 7.77
C ILE A 274 -0.65 -7.32 7.07
N THR A 275 -1.03 -7.61 5.83
CA THR A 275 -1.87 -6.75 4.96
C THR A 275 -2.80 -7.67 4.16
N PRO A 276 -4.06 -7.87 4.59
CA PRO A 276 -5.05 -8.64 3.84
C PRO A 276 -5.40 -8.01 2.48
N VAL A 277 -6.06 -8.79 1.61
CA VAL A 277 -6.60 -8.30 0.33
C VAL A 277 -7.80 -7.38 0.55
N THR A 278 -7.82 -6.27 -0.19
CA THR A 278 -8.94 -5.35 -0.36
C THR A 278 -10.02 -6.00 -1.22
N GLY A 279 -11.08 -6.46 -0.57
CA GLY A 279 -12.36 -6.75 -1.19
C GLY A 279 -13.37 -5.64 -0.96
N ASP A 280 -14.63 -5.94 -1.27
CA ASP A 280 -15.74 -5.02 -1.00
C ASP A 280 -16.06 -4.90 0.49
N ILE A 281 -15.60 -5.84 1.33
CA ILE A 281 -15.72 -5.78 2.79
C ILE A 281 -14.91 -4.59 3.33
N GLU A 282 -13.66 -4.47 2.91
CA GLU A 282 -12.72 -3.42 3.32
C GLU A 282 -13.19 -2.05 2.81
N ARG A 283 -13.67 -1.99 1.56
CA ARG A 283 -14.28 -0.78 0.97
C ARG A 283 -15.50 -0.30 1.75
N VAL A 284 -16.43 -1.21 2.07
CA VAL A 284 -17.63 -0.89 2.86
C VAL A 284 -17.26 -0.51 4.29
N ALA A 285 -16.31 -1.21 4.92
CA ALA A 285 -15.83 -0.91 6.26
C ALA A 285 -15.17 0.48 6.34
N CYS A 286 -14.37 0.86 5.35
CA CYS A 286 -13.77 2.21 5.28
C CYS A 286 -14.84 3.31 5.27
N GLN A 287 -15.87 3.16 4.42
CA GLN A 287 -16.98 4.11 4.37
C GLN A 287 -17.81 4.10 5.65
N GLN A 288 -18.13 2.94 6.23
CA GLN A 288 -19.00 2.84 7.41
C GLN A 288 -18.32 3.31 8.69
N ASN A 289 -17.05 2.95 8.90
CA ASN A 289 -16.33 3.19 10.15
C ASN A 289 -15.57 4.53 10.15
N HIS A 290 -15.21 5.05 8.99
CA HIS A 290 -14.35 6.23 8.87
C HIS A 290 -14.95 7.35 7.99
N GLY A 291 -16.09 7.10 7.34
CA GLY A 291 -16.78 8.10 6.52
C GLY A 291 -16.19 8.33 5.12
N ILE A 292 -15.13 7.62 4.75
CA ILE A 292 -14.38 7.82 3.51
C ILE A 292 -14.86 6.84 2.43
N GLU A 293 -15.34 7.36 1.30
CA GLU A 293 -15.72 6.56 0.12
C GLU A 293 -14.47 6.34 -0.75
N ASP A 294 -13.66 5.36 -0.40
CA ASP A 294 -12.43 4.98 -1.12
C ASP A 294 -12.73 3.80 -2.08
N ALA A 295 -12.24 3.86 -3.32
CA ALA A 295 -12.40 2.78 -4.28
C ALA A 295 -11.39 1.64 -4.03
N TRP A 296 -10.27 1.93 -3.37
CA TRP A 296 -9.20 1.00 -3.02
C TRP A 296 -8.51 1.34 -1.67
N PRO A 297 -9.22 1.33 -0.53
CA PRO A 297 -8.62 1.50 0.79
C PRO A 297 -7.93 0.21 1.19
N VAL A 298 -6.81 0.27 1.91
CA VAL A 298 -6.09 -0.94 2.33
C VAL A 298 -5.99 -1.05 3.84
N PHE A 299 -6.34 -2.23 4.32
CA PHE A 299 -6.33 -2.60 5.73
C PHE A 299 -5.06 -3.40 6.05
N CYS A 300 -4.48 -3.13 7.21
CA CYS A 300 -3.22 -3.74 7.63
C CYS A 300 -3.09 -3.70 9.16
N GLU A 301 -2.15 -4.46 9.72
CA GLU A 301 -1.89 -4.36 11.15
C GLU A 301 -1.15 -3.06 11.52
N SER A 302 -1.24 -2.62 12.78
CA SER A 302 -0.46 -1.49 13.30
C SER A 302 1.05 -1.75 13.33
N PHE A 303 1.48 -3.01 13.42
CA PHE A 303 2.90 -3.35 13.34
C PHE A 303 3.44 -3.11 11.92
N LYS A 304 4.68 -2.63 11.84
CA LYS A 304 5.45 -2.56 10.60
C LYS A 304 6.93 -2.50 10.92
N GLN A 305 7.72 -3.30 10.23
CA GLN A 305 9.17 -3.24 10.29
C GLN A 305 9.76 -3.35 8.89
N TRP A 306 10.82 -2.59 8.65
CA TRP A 306 11.62 -2.72 7.44
C TRP A 306 13.08 -2.56 7.83
N VAL A 307 13.87 -3.61 7.60
CA VAL A 307 15.34 -3.60 7.71
C VAL A 307 15.87 -3.74 6.29
N LEU A 308 16.88 -2.95 5.94
CA LEU A 308 17.37 -2.82 4.57
C LEU A 308 18.88 -2.63 4.56
N GLU A 309 19.58 -3.35 3.70
CA GLU A 309 20.99 -3.11 3.42
C GLU A 309 21.18 -1.74 2.75
N ASP A 310 22.11 -0.93 3.23
CA ASP A 310 22.37 0.41 2.67
C ASP A 310 23.29 0.34 1.44
N ASN A 311 22.79 -0.31 0.37
CA ASN A 311 23.50 -0.49 -0.89
C ASN A 311 22.67 0.13 -2.05
N PHE A 312 22.86 1.43 -2.28
CA PHE A 312 22.13 2.20 -3.29
C PHE A 312 23.08 2.96 -4.21
N ARG A 313 22.93 2.79 -5.54
CA ARG A 313 23.85 3.42 -6.52
C ARG A 313 23.53 4.88 -6.83
N ALA A 314 22.26 5.27 -6.72
CA ALA A 314 21.77 6.59 -7.11
C ALA A 314 21.10 7.34 -5.93
N GLY A 315 21.53 7.06 -4.71
CA GLY A 315 20.88 7.54 -3.49
C GLY A 315 19.55 6.85 -3.19
N ARG A 316 18.93 7.22 -2.07
CA ARG A 316 17.65 6.70 -1.58
C ARG A 316 16.95 7.74 -0.68
N PRO A 317 15.65 7.60 -0.38
CA PRO A 317 15.02 8.36 0.69
C PRO A 317 15.71 8.12 2.04
N ALA A 318 15.69 9.12 2.91
CA ALA A 318 16.24 9.10 4.26
C ALA A 318 15.36 8.32 5.26
N LEU A 319 15.06 7.05 4.94
CA LEU A 319 14.16 6.15 5.68
C LEU A 319 14.54 6.01 7.18
N GLU A 320 15.81 6.17 7.54
CA GLU A 320 16.28 6.14 8.92
C GLU A 320 15.75 7.31 9.78
N LYS A 321 15.34 8.44 9.18
CA LYS A 321 14.67 9.53 9.90
C LYS A 321 13.30 9.09 10.43
N GLU A 322 12.54 8.37 9.61
CA GLU A 322 11.23 7.83 9.98
C GLU A 322 11.35 6.83 11.13
N GLN A 323 12.33 5.93 11.04
CA GLN A 323 12.63 4.93 12.06
C GLN A 323 12.95 5.61 13.41
N ARG A 324 13.86 6.59 13.43
CA ARG A 324 14.22 7.36 14.65
C ARG A 324 13.03 8.12 15.23
N GLU A 325 12.19 8.72 14.39
CA GLU A 325 10.99 9.43 14.81
C GLU A 325 9.96 8.48 15.46
N ARG A 326 9.82 7.25 14.95
CA ARG A 326 9.01 6.19 15.57
C ARG A 326 9.59 5.69 16.88
N GLU A 327 10.91 5.54 16.97
CA GLU A 327 11.60 5.16 18.22
C GLU A 327 11.37 6.22 19.30
N ARG A 328 11.55 7.51 18.99
CA ARG A 328 11.26 8.62 19.92
C ARG A 328 9.80 8.58 20.41
N LYS A 329 8.82 8.48 19.51
CA LYS A 329 7.39 8.36 19.87
C LYS A 329 7.08 7.11 20.71
N LYS A 330 7.83 6.02 20.54
CA LYS A 330 7.69 4.79 21.34
C LYS A 330 8.26 4.96 22.74
N GLU A 331 9.35 5.71 22.90
CA GLU A 331 9.92 6.08 24.20
C GLU A 331 9.02 7.05 24.96
N GLU A 332 8.53 8.12 24.31
CA GLU A 332 7.54 9.05 24.87
C GLU A 332 6.31 8.30 25.41
N ARG A 333 5.78 7.34 24.64
CA ARG A 333 4.64 6.49 25.05
C ARG A 333 4.98 5.51 26.17
N ARG A 334 6.25 5.11 26.34
CA ARG A 334 6.69 4.28 27.48
C ARG A 334 6.76 5.13 28.75
N ALA A 335 7.41 6.30 28.69
CA ALA A 335 7.48 7.24 29.81
C ALA A 335 6.08 7.62 30.34
N LEU A 336 5.13 7.98 29.45
CA LEU A 336 3.75 8.29 29.84
C LEU A 336 3.02 7.10 30.50
N LYS A 337 3.33 5.86 30.11
CA LYS A 337 2.76 4.65 30.75
C LYS A 337 3.38 4.41 32.13
N GLU A 338 4.68 4.62 32.27
CA GLU A 338 5.40 4.49 33.55
C GLU A 338 4.93 5.56 34.55
N ASP A 339 4.84 6.83 34.14
CA ASP A 339 4.25 7.90 34.96
C ASP A 339 2.81 7.58 35.39
N GLY A 340 1.98 7.11 34.46
CA GLY A 340 0.61 6.69 34.75
C GLY A 340 0.52 5.51 35.72
N GLN A 341 1.52 4.61 35.73
CA GLN A 341 1.62 3.53 36.73
C GLN A 341 2.10 4.07 38.09
N GLN A 342 3.11 4.95 38.11
CA GLN A 342 3.60 5.59 39.34
C GLN A 342 2.50 6.39 40.03
N GLN A 343 1.74 7.21 39.30
CA GLN A 343 0.60 7.96 39.85
C GLN A 343 -0.48 7.04 40.44
N LYS A 344 -0.82 5.94 39.75
CA LYS A 344 -1.75 4.93 40.26
C LYS A 344 -1.23 4.27 41.53
N GLN A 345 0.08 4.02 41.64
CA GLN A 345 0.68 3.44 42.84
C GLN A 345 0.70 4.45 44.00
N GLN A 346 1.13 5.69 43.79
CA GLN A 346 1.08 6.75 44.79
C GLN A 346 -0.36 6.97 45.33
N GLN A 347 -1.36 6.92 44.45
CA GLN A 347 -2.76 7.04 44.86
C GLN A 347 -3.27 5.82 45.65
N LYS A 348 -2.81 4.60 45.34
CA LYS A 348 -3.06 3.40 46.17
C LYS A 348 -2.43 3.55 47.55
N ASP A 349 -1.16 3.97 47.62
CA ASP A 349 -0.42 4.12 48.87
C ASP A 349 -1.04 5.21 49.76
N MET A 350 -1.46 6.33 49.17
CA MET A 350 -2.18 7.40 49.88
C MET A 350 -3.51 6.89 50.45
N ARG A 351 -4.29 6.10 49.68
CA ARG A 351 -5.53 5.45 50.14
C ARG A 351 -5.27 4.46 51.28
N GLN A 352 -4.19 3.67 51.21
CA GLN A 352 -3.78 2.75 52.28
C GLN A 352 -3.37 3.51 53.56
N ARG A 353 -2.52 4.54 53.45
CA ARG A 353 -2.12 5.41 54.57
C ARG A 353 -3.33 6.07 55.23
N SER A 354 -4.29 6.58 54.44
CA SER A 354 -5.54 7.15 54.96
C SER A 354 -6.38 6.13 55.73
N ARG A 355 -6.56 4.90 55.19
CA ARG A 355 -7.24 3.80 55.89
C ARG A 355 -6.55 3.44 57.21
N ALA A 356 -5.22 3.32 57.22
CA ALA A 356 -4.44 3.02 58.43
C ALA A 356 -4.59 4.11 59.50
N THR A 357 -4.53 5.40 59.12
CA THR A 357 -4.71 6.53 60.04
C THR A 357 -6.14 6.58 60.61
N THR A 358 -7.15 6.30 59.80
CA THR A 358 -8.55 6.22 60.25
C THR A 358 -8.77 5.05 61.21
N GLY A 359 -8.14 3.90 60.96
CA GLY A 359 -8.13 2.75 61.88
C GLY A 359 -7.44 3.05 63.22
N ARG A 360 -6.32 3.77 63.21
CA ARG A 360 -5.65 4.26 64.43
C ARG A 360 -6.51 5.24 65.22
N ARG A 361 -7.24 6.16 64.58
CA ARG A 361 -8.18 7.06 65.27
C ARG A 361 -9.38 6.33 65.88
N ARG A 362 -9.95 5.33 65.20
CA ARG A 362 -11.03 4.48 65.77
C ARG A 362 -10.57 3.70 67.01
N THR A 363 -9.37 3.12 66.96
CA THR A 363 -8.84 2.32 68.08
C THR A 363 -8.38 3.17 69.27
N SER A 364 -7.88 4.39 69.06
CA SER A 364 -7.58 5.33 70.14
C SER A 364 -8.85 5.94 70.77
N GLY A 365 -9.85 6.30 69.96
CA GLY A 365 -11.16 6.78 70.44
C GLY A 365 -11.86 5.77 71.36
N ASN A 366 -11.90 4.49 70.97
CA ASN A 366 -12.46 3.42 71.82
C ASN A 366 -11.64 3.15 73.09
N LYS A 367 -10.34 3.45 73.12
CA LYS A 367 -9.55 3.39 74.37
C LYS A 367 -9.82 4.59 75.29
N TRP A 368 -10.16 5.76 74.72
CA TRP A 368 -10.44 6.96 75.50
C TRP A 368 -11.84 6.90 76.15
N SER A 369 -12.88 6.47 75.41
CA SER A 369 -14.22 6.28 75.96
C SER A 369 -14.25 5.23 77.08
N ARG A 370 -13.57 4.09 76.90
CA ARG A 370 -13.40 3.06 77.95
C ARG A 370 -12.59 3.53 79.17
N ARG A 371 -11.80 4.60 79.06
CA ARG A 371 -11.10 5.23 80.20
C ARG A 371 -11.97 6.24 80.93
N GLN A 372 -12.88 6.93 80.23
CA GLN A 372 -13.86 7.84 80.83
C GLN A 372 -14.94 7.07 81.61
N GLN A 373 -15.47 5.97 81.05
CA GLN A 373 -16.41 5.05 81.73
C GLN A 373 -15.83 4.25 82.92
N ARG A 374 -14.56 4.50 83.29
CA ARG A 374 -13.91 3.93 84.49
C ARG A 374 -13.55 5.00 85.52
N LYS A 375 -14.00 6.25 85.33
CA LYS A 375 -13.77 7.41 86.20
C LYS A 375 -15.05 8.12 86.65
N ALA A 376 -16.20 7.64 86.19
CA ALA A 376 -17.51 7.84 86.80
C ALA A 376 -17.92 6.49 87.41
#